data_AF-A0A6P3E3J7-F1
#
_entry.id   AF-A0A6P3E3J7-F1
#
_cell.length_a   1.000
_cell.length_b   1.000
_cell.length_c   1.000
_cell.angle_alpha   90.00
_cell.angle_beta   90.00
_cell.angle_gamma   90.00
#
_symmetry.space_group_name_H-M   'P 1'
#
loop_
_entity.id
_entity.type
_entity.pdbx_description
1 polymer ?
#
loop_
_entity_poly.entity_id
_entity_poly.type
_entity_poly.pdbx_seq_one_letter_code
_entity_poly.pdbx_strand_id
1 'polypeptide(L)' 'MDDETLNRLAVEALLEEAKIGAKRAEIMGPSGWIKPKESINKRFLHSTLRNVVLSNKYQLKRRSEKKLHISDSTLK' A
#
# COMPACT_ATOMS: atom_id res chain seq x y z
N MET A 1 -19.52 16.42 -20.66
CA MET A 1 -20.20 15.22 -21.20
C MET A 1 -21.68 15.42 -21.00
N ASP A 2 -22.45 15.05 -22.00
CA ASP A 2 -23.90 14.96 -21.99
C ASP A 2 -24.37 13.74 -21.18
N ASP A 3 -25.57 13.83 -20.60
CA ASP A 3 -26.13 12.80 -19.72
C ASP A 3 -26.40 11.48 -20.45
N GLU A 4 -26.73 11.54 -21.74
CA GLU A 4 -26.95 10.35 -22.57
C GLU A 4 -25.65 9.56 -22.75
N THR A 5 -24.55 10.24 -23.09
CA THR A 5 -23.22 9.62 -23.14
C THR A 5 -22.81 9.06 -21.79
N LEU A 6 -23.07 9.76 -20.69
CA LEU A 6 -22.74 9.27 -19.35
C LEU A 6 -23.51 7.97 -19.01
N ASN A 7 -24.80 7.92 -19.34
CA ASN A 7 -25.62 6.74 -19.14
C ASN A 7 -25.15 5.55 -19.99
N ARG A 8 -24.78 5.80 -21.25
CA ARG A 8 -24.23 4.76 -22.12
C ARG A 8 -22.94 4.16 -21.53
N LEU A 9 -22.01 5.00 -21.10
CA LEU A 9 -20.76 4.57 -20.48
C LEU A 9 -20.98 3.80 -19.18
N ALA A 10 -21.97 4.22 -18.37
CA ALA A 10 -22.31 3.51 -17.14
C ALA A 10 -22.85 2.10 -17.42
N VAL A 11 -23.75 1.95 -18.40
CA VAL A 11 -24.30 0.64 -18.81
C VAL A 11 -23.19 -0.27 -19.33
N GLU A 12 -22.31 0.27 -20.19
CA GLU A 12 -21.17 -0.47 -20.72
C GLU A 12 -20.25 -0.97 -19.60
N ALA A 13 -19.89 -0.10 -18.65
CA ALA A 13 -19.05 -0.47 -17.51
C ALA A 13 -19.67 -1.57 -16.63
N LEU A 14 -20.99 -1.53 -16.39
CA LEU A 14 -21.67 -2.58 -15.63
C LEU A 14 -21.63 -3.94 -16.35
N LEU A 15 -21.86 -3.95 -17.66
CA LEU A 15 -21.80 -5.18 -18.47
C LEU A 15 -20.39 -5.74 -18.52
N GLU A 16 -19.37 -4.90 -18.61
CA GLU A 16 -17.97 -5.34 -18.58
C GLU A 16 -17.58 -5.94 -17.23
N GLU A 17 -17.90 -5.28 -16.11
CA GLU A 17 -17.60 -5.82 -14.78
C GLU A 17 -18.33 -7.15 -14.54
N ALA A 18 -19.59 -7.29 -15.00
CA ALA A 18 -20.33 -8.55 -14.92
C ALA A 18 -19.65 -9.68 -15.70
N LYS A 19 -19.14 -9.41 -16.92
CA LYS A 19 -18.36 -10.38 -17.70
C LYS A 19 -17.10 -10.82 -16.97
N ILE A 20 -16.38 -9.89 -16.35
CA ILE A 20 -15.16 -10.20 -15.58
C ILE A 20 -15.51 -11.01 -14.33
N GLY A 21 -16.57 -10.64 -13.60
CA GLY A 21 -17.07 -11.38 -12.45
C GLY A 21 -17.46 -12.81 -12.79
N ALA A 22 -18.14 -13.02 -13.92
CA ALA A 22 -18.51 -14.34 -14.41
C ALA A 22 -17.26 -15.21 -14.69
N LYS A 23 -16.25 -14.67 -15.38
CA LYS A 23 -14.97 -15.38 -15.62
C LYS A 23 -14.27 -15.77 -14.31
N ARG A 24 -14.28 -14.89 -13.30
CA ARG A 24 -13.73 -15.21 -11.97
C ARG A 24 -14.54 -16.32 -11.30
N ALA A 25 -15.87 -16.27 -11.40
CA ALA A 25 -16.76 -17.26 -10.79
C ALA A 25 -16.64 -18.65 -11.46
N GLU A 26 -16.34 -18.70 -12.74
CA GLU A 26 -16.02 -19.95 -13.44
C GLU A 26 -14.79 -20.65 -12.84
N ILE A 27 -13.79 -19.87 -12.40
CA ILE A 27 -12.55 -20.38 -11.80
C ILE A 27 -12.70 -20.66 -10.30
N MET A 28 -13.31 -19.73 -9.55
CA MET A 28 -13.34 -19.73 -8.07
C MET A 28 -14.71 -20.15 -7.48
N GLY A 29 -15.66 -20.53 -8.32
CA GLY A 29 -17.05 -20.79 -7.93
C GLY A 29 -17.80 -19.52 -7.51
N PRO A 30 -18.87 -19.63 -6.70
CA PRO A 30 -19.71 -18.49 -6.30
C PRO A 30 -18.95 -17.31 -5.66
N SER A 31 -17.78 -17.57 -5.06
CA SER A 31 -16.92 -16.55 -4.47
C SER A 31 -16.32 -15.57 -5.49
N GLY A 32 -16.17 -15.99 -6.76
CA GLY A 32 -15.56 -15.17 -7.81
C GLY A 32 -16.38 -13.96 -8.25
N TRP A 33 -17.67 -13.91 -7.90
CA TRP A 33 -18.52 -12.73 -8.10
C TRP A 33 -18.09 -11.54 -7.23
N ILE A 34 -17.46 -11.81 -6.09
CA ILE A 34 -16.97 -10.76 -5.20
C ILE A 34 -15.68 -10.19 -5.79
N LYS A 35 -15.68 -8.88 -6.07
CA LYS A 35 -14.47 -8.18 -6.52
C LYS A 35 -13.35 -8.34 -5.49
N PRO A 36 -12.16 -8.83 -5.88
CA PRO A 36 -11.02 -8.90 -4.97
C PRO A 36 -10.72 -7.50 -4.44
N LYS A 37 -10.62 -7.36 -3.12
CA LYS A 37 -10.16 -6.11 -2.51
C LYS A 37 -8.71 -5.92 -2.90
N GLU A 38 -8.35 -4.69 -3.25
CA GLU A 38 -6.95 -4.32 -3.43
C GLU A 38 -6.19 -4.66 -2.16
N SER A 39 -5.30 -5.64 -2.25
CA SER A 39 -4.49 -6.08 -1.13
C SER A 39 -3.08 -5.54 -1.29
N ILE A 40 -2.54 -4.95 -0.24
CA ILE A 40 -1.14 -4.56 -0.20
C ILE A 40 -0.26 -5.78 0.08
N ASN A 41 0.98 -5.76 -0.42
CA ASN A 41 1.96 -6.78 -0.06
C ASN A 41 2.34 -6.62 1.43
N LYS A 42 1.75 -7.49 2.27
CA LYS A 42 1.96 -7.45 3.74
C LYS A 42 3.43 -7.61 4.11
N ARG A 43 4.17 -8.48 3.40
CA ARG A 43 5.61 -8.70 3.66
C ARG A 43 6.42 -7.43 3.41
N PHE A 44 6.13 -6.74 2.31
CA PHE A 44 6.76 -5.46 2.00
C PHE A 44 6.44 -4.43 3.10
N LEU A 45 5.16 -4.24 3.45
CA LEU A 45 4.76 -3.29 4.49
C LEU A 45 5.48 -3.56 5.82
N HIS A 46 5.46 -4.80 6.30
CA HIS A 46 6.12 -5.17 7.55
C HIS A 46 7.63 -4.93 7.51
N SER A 47 8.29 -5.31 6.40
CA SER A 47 9.73 -5.08 6.22
C SER A 47 10.06 -3.58 6.24
N THR A 48 9.30 -2.78 5.50
CA THR A 48 9.48 -1.33 5.42
C THR A 48 9.32 -0.67 6.79
N LEU A 49 8.22 -0.97 7.50
CA LEU A 49 7.98 -0.42 8.85
C LEU A 49 9.10 -0.81 9.83
N ARG A 50 9.51 -2.08 9.83
CA ARG A 50 10.62 -2.56 10.69
C ARG A 50 11.92 -1.81 10.39
N ASN A 51 12.29 -1.69 9.12
CA ASN A 51 13.54 -1.04 8.72
C ASN A 51 13.55 0.46 9.02
N VAL A 52 12.42 1.14 8.83
CA VAL A 52 12.28 2.56 9.20
C VAL A 52 12.50 2.75 10.70
N VAL A 53 11.87 1.93 11.55
CA VAL A 53 12.06 2.00 13.01
C VAL A 53 13.51 1.75 13.40
N LEU A 54 14.15 0.73 12.82
CA LEU A 54 15.56 0.40 13.11
C LEU A 54 16.51 1.52 12.65
N SER A 55 16.29 2.07 11.46
CA SER A 55 17.05 3.19 10.91
C SER A 55 16.95 4.41 11.83
N ASN A 56 15.74 4.76 12.28
CA ASN A 56 15.53 5.88 13.19
C ASN A 56 16.26 5.68 14.53
N LYS A 57 16.19 4.49 15.12
CA LYS A 57 16.93 4.16 16.36
C LYS A 57 18.45 4.30 16.17
N TYR A 58 18.98 3.79 15.06
CA TYR A 58 20.40 3.91 14.74
C TYR A 58 20.83 5.38 14.58
N GLN A 59 20.04 6.19 13.88
CA GLN A 59 20.31 7.62 13.70
C GLN A 59 20.28 8.39 15.02
N LEU A 60 19.34 8.08 15.91
CA LEU A 60 19.26 8.67 17.25
C LEU A 60 20.51 8.33 18.08
N LYS A 61 20.93 7.06 18.10
CA LYS A 61 22.13 6.61 18.81
C LYS A 61 23.39 7.32 18.29
N ARG A 62 23.56 7.40 16.97
CA ARG A 62 24.69 8.13 16.37
C ARG A 62 24.69 9.61 16.73
N ARG A 63 23.51 10.25 16.79
CA ARG A 63 23.40 11.65 17.20
C ARG A 63 23.77 11.85 18.66
N SER A 64 23.38 10.95 19.57
CA SER A 64 23.78 11.02 20.97
C SER A 64 25.29 10.80 21.16
N GLU A 65 25.87 9.82 20.46
CA GLU A 65 27.32 9.56 20.50
C GLU A 65 28.12 10.77 20.00
N LYS A 66 27.69 11.39 18.89
CA LYS A 66 28.30 12.63 18.40
C LYS A 66 28.22 13.79 19.40
N LYS A 67 27.09 13.96 20.09
CA LYS A 67 26.93 14.99 21.12
C LYS A 67 27.88 14.79 22.29
N LEU A 68 28.03 13.54 22.77
CA LEU A 68 28.97 13.20 23.83
C LEU A 68 30.43 13.49 23.42
N HIS A 69 30.81 13.15 22.19
CA HIS A 69 32.15 13.43 21.72
C HIS A 69 32.46 14.94 21.64
N ILE A 70 31.47 15.74 21.23
CA ILE A 70 31.59 17.21 21.17
C ILE A 70 31.70 17.82 22.59
N SER A 71 30.96 17.31 23.58
CA SER A 71 31.10 17.80 24.95
C SER A 71 32.48 17.50 25.53
N ASP A 72 33.00 16.30 25.31
CA ASP A 72 34.33 15.90 25.81
C ASP A 72 35.46 16.69 25.14
N SER A 73 35.30 17.07 23.87
CA SER A 73 36.27 17.91 23.16
C SER A 73 36.20 19.39 23.58
N THR A 74 35.07 19.84 24.12
CA THR A 74 34.88 21.24 24.58
C THR A 74 35.37 21.45 26.01
N LEU A 75 35.47 20.37 26.79
CA LEU A 75 35.95 20.37 28.18
C LEU A 75 37.48 20.22 28.32
N LYS A 76 38.20 20.03 27.21
CA LYS A 76 39.67 20.05 27.15
C LYS A 76 40.17 21.38 26.63
#